data_AF-A0A822MW13-F1
#
_entry.id   AF-A0A822MW13-F1
#
_cell.length_a   1.000
_cell.length_b   1.000
_cell.length_c   1.000
_cell.angle_alpha   90.00
_cell.angle_beta   90.00
_cell.angle_gamma   90.00
#
_symmetry.space_group_name_H-M   'P 1'
#
loop_
_entity.id
_entity.type
_entity.pdbx_description
1 polymer ?
#
loop_
_entity_poly.entity_id
_entity_poly.type
_entity_poly.pdbx_seq_one_letter_code
_entity_poly.pdbx_strand_id
1 'polypeptide(L)'
;MAQRNSTPTLSKLNPATNVSPLARESSPKNDISLCEGQIGFIQLIDCNSKQVLAQREGLNDEASFEYLKTNVWNMSKDVVMQFVVQTDHVHPTKFFNALSKNSKVKVYHSQLTHDEPVDVKPCWEGTAEQVEESNAVIERQQWDAFDAQGNWIGTSEY
;
A
#
# COMPACT_ATOMS: atom_id res chain seq x y z
N MET A 1 13.83 45.50 59.63
CA MET A 1 13.50 44.11 59.24
C MET A 1 14.77 43.42 58.77
N ALA A 2 15.08 42.28 59.41
CA ALA A 2 16.05 41.21 59.10
C ALA A 2 17.48 41.57 58.65
N GLN A 3 18.40 41.47 59.61
CA GLN A 3 19.82 41.14 59.43
C GLN A 3 19.99 39.70 58.91
N ARG A 4 21.07 39.38 58.18
CA ARG A 4 21.52 38.00 58.01
C ARG A 4 23.04 37.89 58.01
N ASN A 5 23.50 36.81 58.63
CA ASN A 5 24.80 36.61 59.25
C ASN A 5 25.81 35.89 58.34
N SER A 6 27.08 36.24 58.55
CA SER A 6 28.33 35.46 58.61
C SER A 6 28.38 33.95 58.23
N THR A 7 29.29 33.63 57.27
CA THR A 7 30.41 32.62 57.20
C THR A 7 30.22 31.13 57.61
N PRO A 8 31.20 30.21 57.39
CA PRO A 8 31.95 29.70 56.20
C PRO A 8 31.66 28.17 56.00
N THR A 9 32.26 27.37 55.08
CA THR A 9 33.44 26.49 55.34
C THR A 9 33.72 25.55 54.14
N LEU A 10 35.02 25.30 53.92
CA LEU A 10 35.72 24.32 53.07
C LEU A 10 35.20 22.86 53.10
N SER A 11 35.37 22.12 51.99
CA SER A 11 36.30 20.96 51.86
C SER A 11 36.25 20.41 50.40
N LYS A 12 37.27 20.63 49.55
CA LYS A 12 38.49 19.83 49.31
C LYS A 12 38.28 18.43 48.67
N LEU A 13 39.07 18.23 47.59
CA LEU A 13 39.62 16.99 46.99
C LEU A 13 38.78 16.35 45.86
N ASN A 14 39.14 16.49 44.57
CA ASN A 14 40.27 15.92 43.79
C ASN A 14 39.78 14.75 42.88
N PRO A 15 40.52 14.29 41.84
CA PRO A 15 40.34 14.75 40.47
C PRO A 15 40.14 13.59 39.46
N ALA A 16 40.07 13.97 38.19
CA ALA A 16 40.60 13.25 37.02
C ALA A 16 39.72 12.23 36.27
N THR A 17 39.76 12.44 34.95
CA THR A 17 39.63 11.47 33.84
C THR A 17 38.22 10.99 33.52
N ASN A 18 37.64 11.43 32.41
CA ASN A 18 37.65 10.63 31.18
C ASN A 18 36.92 11.30 29.99
N VAL A 19 37.58 11.24 28.84
CA VAL A 19 37.12 11.13 27.43
C VAL A 19 35.96 11.99 26.85
N SER A 20 36.32 12.62 25.72
CA SER A 20 35.58 13.18 24.58
C SER A 20 34.04 13.12 24.52
N PRO A 21 33.37 14.20 24.08
CA PRO A 21 32.03 14.12 23.51
C PRO A 21 32.15 13.88 22.00
N LEU A 22 32.21 12.62 21.56
CA LEU A 22 31.89 12.32 20.17
C LEU A 22 30.36 12.31 20.08
N ALA A 23 29.80 13.44 19.69
CA ALA A 23 28.41 13.54 19.27
C ALA A 23 28.19 12.59 18.09
N ARG A 24 27.74 11.37 18.38
CA ARG A 24 27.01 10.56 17.41
C ARG A 24 25.55 10.92 17.58
N GLU A 25 25.10 11.92 16.83
CA GLU A 25 23.71 11.96 16.43
C GLU A 25 23.44 10.73 15.57
N SER A 26 22.96 9.67 16.21
CA SER A 26 22.34 8.56 15.48
C SER A 26 20.99 9.04 14.99
N SER A 27 20.92 9.43 13.73
CA SER A 27 19.64 9.56 13.03
C SER A 27 18.89 8.23 13.12
N PRO A 28 17.57 8.21 13.40
CA PRO A 28 16.78 7.01 13.19
C PRO A 28 16.56 6.87 11.68
N LYS A 29 17.47 6.19 10.99
CA LYS A 29 17.12 5.55 9.72
C LYS A 29 16.43 4.25 10.09
N ASN A 30 15.10 4.26 10.05
CA ASN A 30 14.33 3.03 9.90
C ASN A 30 14.68 2.46 8.53
N ASP A 31 15.82 1.78 8.41
CA ASP A 31 16.04 0.77 7.38
C ASP A 31 15.13 -0.39 7.76
N ILE A 32 13.88 -0.34 7.32
CA ILE A 32 13.01 -1.51 7.33
C ILE A 32 13.54 -2.40 6.21
N SER A 33 14.65 -3.09 6.47
CA SER A 33 15.14 -4.14 5.59
C SER A 33 14.03 -5.18 5.47
N LEU A 34 13.53 -5.39 4.26
CA LEU A 34 12.52 -6.42 4.00
C LEU A 34 13.15 -7.77 4.36
N CYS A 35 12.49 -8.51 5.26
CA CYS A 35 12.98 -9.81 5.70
C CYS A 35 12.45 -10.90 4.76
N GLU A 36 13.24 -11.95 4.55
CA GLU A 36 12.75 -13.16 3.86
C GLU A 36 11.59 -13.78 4.65
N GLY A 37 10.54 -14.23 3.95
CA GLY A 37 9.34 -14.80 4.57
C GLY A 37 8.43 -13.78 5.27
N GLN A 38 8.67 -12.47 5.11
CA GLN A 38 7.78 -11.44 5.61
C GLN A 38 6.43 -11.47 4.88
N ILE A 39 5.32 -11.34 5.62
CA ILE A 39 3.97 -11.25 5.05
C ILE A 39 3.73 -9.83 4.54
N GLY A 40 3.17 -9.72 3.34
CA GLY A 40 2.80 -8.46 2.71
C GLY A 40 2.14 -8.71 1.37
N PHE A 41 2.47 -7.87 0.39
CA PHE A 41 1.92 -7.92 -0.95
C PHE A 41 3.03 -8.02 -1.98
N ILE A 42 2.85 -8.91 -2.94
CA ILE A 42 3.64 -8.93 -4.16
C ILE A 42 2.84 -8.14 -5.21
N GLN A 43 3.49 -7.15 -5.82
CA GLN A 43 2.91 -6.26 -6.80
C GLN A 43 3.56 -6.51 -8.17
N LEU A 44 2.74 -6.53 -9.23
CA LEU A 44 3.18 -6.47 -10.62
C LEU A 44 3.12 -5.02 -11.07
N ILE A 45 4.26 -4.45 -11.46
CA ILE A 45 4.42 -3.03 -11.76
C ILE A 45 4.87 -2.86 -13.19
N ASP A 46 4.20 -1.97 -13.92
CA ASP A 46 4.65 -1.55 -15.25
C ASP A 46 5.92 -0.68 -15.14
N CYS A 47 6.97 -1.08 -15.85
CA CYS A 47 8.28 -0.44 -15.80
C CYS A 47 8.26 1.01 -16.31
N ASN A 48 7.36 1.35 -17.24
CA ASN A 48 7.30 2.64 -17.90
C ASN A 48 6.51 3.67 -17.08
N SER A 49 5.25 3.34 -16.75
CA SER A 49 4.29 4.19 -16.06
C SER A 49 4.42 4.14 -14.53
N LYS A 50 5.12 3.13 -13.99
CA LYS A 50 5.20 2.83 -12.55
C LYS A 50 3.84 2.51 -11.91
N GLN A 51 2.84 2.15 -12.71
CA GLN A 51 1.54 1.74 -12.21
C GLN A 51 1.58 0.31 -11.70
N VAL A 52 0.89 0.07 -10.59
CA VAL A 52 0.64 -1.28 -10.07
C VAL A 52 -0.48 -1.89 -10.92
N LEU A 53 -0.13 -2.84 -11.79
CA LEU A 53 -1.08 -3.53 -12.66
C LEU A 53 -1.86 -4.59 -11.89
N ALA A 54 -1.21 -5.31 -10.99
CA ALA A 54 -1.84 -6.33 -10.17
C ALA A 54 -1.14 -6.44 -8.82
N GLN A 55 -1.84 -6.96 -7.82
CA GLN A 55 -1.21 -7.39 -6.57
C GLN A 55 -1.90 -8.63 -5.99
N ARG A 56 -1.14 -9.36 -5.16
CA ARG A 56 -1.59 -10.49 -4.35
C ARG A 56 -0.91 -10.47 -3.00
N GLU A 57 -1.62 -10.91 -1.97
CA GLU A 57 -1.01 -11.21 -0.68
C GLU A 57 -0.01 -12.37 -0.85
N GLY A 58 1.11 -12.30 -0.15
CA GLY A 58 2.15 -13.31 -0.26
C GLY A 58 3.32 -13.06 0.69
N LEU A 59 4.28 -13.97 0.64
CA LEU A 59 5.51 -13.89 1.41
C LEU A 59 6.62 -13.27 0.56
N ASN A 60 7.54 -12.56 1.21
CA ASN A 60 8.78 -12.10 0.60
C ASN A 60 9.78 -13.26 0.48
N ASP A 61 9.48 -14.24 -0.36
CA ASP A 61 10.35 -15.39 -0.63
C ASP A 61 10.33 -15.77 -2.11
N GLU A 62 11.36 -16.49 -2.56
CA GLU A 62 11.51 -16.85 -3.96
C GLU A 62 10.36 -17.74 -4.47
N ALA A 63 9.85 -18.64 -3.62
CA ALA A 63 8.78 -19.56 -3.97
C ALA A 63 7.47 -18.83 -4.31
N SER A 64 7.11 -17.81 -3.55
CA SER A 64 5.91 -16.98 -3.78
C SER A 64 6.02 -16.20 -5.08
N PHE A 65 7.21 -15.64 -5.36
CA PHE A 65 7.47 -14.95 -6.62
C PHE A 65 7.41 -15.90 -7.81
N GLU A 66 8.06 -17.06 -7.74
CA GLU A 66 8.06 -18.05 -8.83
C GLU A 66 6.67 -18.61 -9.11
N TYR A 67 5.87 -18.84 -8.06
CA TYR A 67 4.47 -19.25 -8.23
C TYR A 67 3.68 -18.23 -9.04
N LEU A 68 3.80 -16.94 -8.72
CA LEU A 68 3.09 -15.87 -9.42
C LEU A 68 3.56 -15.74 -10.88
N LYS A 69 4.88 -15.80 -11.15
CA LYS A 69 5.42 -15.79 -12.53
C LYS A 69 4.90 -16.93 -13.38
N THR A 70 4.77 -18.11 -12.79
CA THR A 70 4.51 -19.34 -13.54
C THR A 70 3.02 -19.57 -13.75
N ASN A 71 2.19 -19.21 -12.76
CA ASN A 71 0.80 -19.66 -12.71
C ASN A 71 -0.23 -18.53 -12.76
N VAL A 72 0.15 -17.29 -12.45
CA VAL A 72 -0.82 -16.20 -12.23
C VAL A 72 -0.61 -15.04 -13.20
N TRP A 73 0.63 -14.60 -13.40
CA TRP A 73 0.93 -13.41 -14.19
C TRP A 73 1.76 -13.73 -15.42
N ASN A 74 1.37 -13.12 -16.54
CA ASN A 74 2.17 -13.17 -17.75
C ASN A 74 3.33 -12.18 -17.65
N MET A 75 4.54 -12.70 -17.48
CA MET A 75 5.74 -11.87 -17.34
C MET A 75 6.25 -11.42 -18.71
N SER A 76 6.36 -10.11 -18.90
CA SER A 76 7.05 -9.47 -20.03
C SER A 76 8.29 -8.71 -19.55
N LYS A 77 9.08 -8.17 -20.48
CA LYS A 77 10.23 -7.31 -20.14
C LYS A 77 9.82 -5.94 -19.58
N ASP A 78 8.56 -5.56 -19.78
CA ASP A 78 8.01 -4.26 -19.41
C ASP A 78 7.33 -4.28 -18.03
N VAL A 79 7.34 -5.43 -17.34
CA VAL A 79 6.79 -5.56 -15.99
C VAL A 79 7.82 -6.12 -15.03
N VAL A 80 7.73 -5.71 -13.77
CA VAL A 80 8.56 -6.20 -12.68
C VAL A 80 7.68 -6.55 -11.49
N MET A 81 8.11 -7.54 -10.70
CA MET A 81 7.48 -7.81 -9.42
C MET A 81 8.25 -7.18 -8.28
N GLN A 82 7.53 -6.65 -7.31
CA GLN A 82 8.09 -6.06 -6.11
C GLN A 82 7.28 -6.50 -4.89
N PHE A 83 7.97 -6.81 -3.79
CA PHE A 83 7.33 -7.03 -2.50
C PHE A 83 7.22 -5.71 -1.73
N VAL A 84 6.07 -5.49 -1.11
CA VAL A 84 5.81 -4.38 -0.19
C VAL A 84 5.09 -4.90 1.05
N VAL A 85 5.43 -4.37 2.22
CA VAL A 85 4.78 -4.75 3.49
C VAL A 85 3.35 -4.21 3.57
N GLN A 86 3.16 -3.01 3.02
CA GLN A 86 1.89 -2.29 3.01
C GLN A 86 1.67 -1.70 1.61
N THR A 87 0.41 -1.53 1.24
CA THR A 87 0.01 -1.06 -0.08
C THR A 87 -1.19 -0.12 0.04
N ASP A 88 -1.15 0.96 -0.72
CA ASP A 88 -2.28 1.87 -0.91
C ASP A 88 -3.19 1.43 -2.08
N HIS A 89 -3.01 0.20 -2.56
CA HIS A 89 -3.80 -0.38 -3.63
C HIS A 89 -4.70 -1.49 -3.07
N VAL A 90 -5.78 -1.75 -3.78
CA VAL A 90 -6.62 -2.94 -3.66
C VAL A 90 -6.72 -3.61 -5.01
N HIS A 91 -6.97 -4.90 -5.04
CA HIS A 91 -7.19 -5.61 -6.30
C HIS A 91 -8.47 -6.44 -6.20
N PRO A 92 -9.64 -5.77 -6.28
CA PRO A 92 -10.91 -6.44 -6.09
C PRO A 92 -11.10 -7.56 -7.12
N THR A 93 -11.88 -8.58 -6.74
CA THR A 93 -12.12 -9.74 -7.60
C THR A 93 -12.79 -9.31 -8.92
N LYS A 94 -12.33 -9.87 -10.03
CA LYS A 94 -12.77 -9.57 -11.41
C LYS A 94 -12.51 -8.16 -11.92
N PHE A 95 -11.73 -7.35 -11.20
CA PHE A 95 -11.16 -6.13 -11.76
C PHE A 95 -9.96 -6.47 -12.63
N PHE A 96 -9.78 -5.71 -13.71
CA PHE A 96 -8.73 -5.98 -14.69
C PHE A 96 -7.34 -5.62 -14.15
N ASN A 97 -7.28 -4.59 -13.30
CA ASN A 97 -6.06 -4.11 -12.68
C ASN A 97 -6.26 -3.81 -11.19
N ALA A 98 -5.15 -3.75 -10.46
CA ALA A 98 -5.13 -3.15 -9.13
C ALA A 98 -5.44 -1.65 -9.22
N LEU A 99 -6.14 -1.14 -8.21
CA LEU A 99 -6.57 0.24 -8.12
C LEU A 99 -6.04 0.87 -6.84
N SER A 100 -5.76 2.18 -6.86
CA SER A 100 -5.56 2.90 -5.59
C SER A 100 -6.82 2.80 -4.75
N LYS A 101 -6.67 2.60 -3.44
CA LYS A 101 -7.77 2.51 -2.46
C LYS A 101 -8.79 3.65 -2.59
N ASN A 102 -8.31 4.85 -2.91
CA ASN A 102 -9.12 6.06 -3.02
C ASN A 102 -9.69 6.31 -4.42
N SER A 103 -9.37 5.45 -5.41
CA SER A 103 -9.94 5.55 -6.76
C SER A 103 -11.45 5.39 -6.69
N LYS A 104 -12.18 6.27 -7.37
CA LYS A 104 -13.64 6.14 -7.48
C LYS A 104 -13.99 5.00 -8.42
N VAL A 105 -15.00 4.24 -8.02
CA VAL A 105 -15.56 3.14 -8.79
C VAL A 105 -17.07 3.34 -8.90
N LYS A 106 -17.58 3.21 -10.12
CA LYS A 106 -19.01 3.21 -10.44
C LYS A 106 -19.36 1.83 -10.98
N VAL A 107 -20.40 1.20 -10.41
CA VAL A 107 -20.87 -0.12 -10.83
C VAL A 107 -22.26 0.02 -11.44
N TYR A 108 -22.48 -0.68 -12.55
CA TYR A 108 -23.75 -0.75 -13.28
C TYR A 108 -24.17 -2.19 -13.43
N HIS A 109 -25.47 -2.47 -13.30
CA HIS A 109 -26.00 -3.79 -13.60
C HIS A 109 -26.46 -3.88 -15.05
N SER A 110 -26.29 -5.06 -15.65
CA SER A 110 -26.86 -5.45 -16.95
C SER A 110 -26.44 -4.58 -18.14
N GLN A 111 -25.18 -4.15 -18.21
CA GLN A 111 -24.66 -3.28 -19.27
C GLN A 111 -23.40 -3.85 -19.92
N LEU A 112 -23.62 -4.81 -20.83
CA LEU A 112 -22.62 -5.46 -21.70
C LEU A 112 -21.94 -4.51 -22.70
N THR A 113 -21.46 -3.35 -22.26
CA THR A 113 -20.83 -2.35 -23.12
C THR A 113 -19.46 -1.97 -22.58
N HIS A 114 -18.51 -1.81 -23.49
CA HIS A 114 -17.16 -1.35 -23.14
C HIS A 114 -17.12 0.15 -22.84
N ASP A 115 -18.22 0.85 -23.14
CA ASP A 115 -18.41 2.28 -22.89
C ASP A 115 -19.33 2.47 -21.68
N GLU A 116 -19.00 3.46 -20.85
CA GLU A 116 -19.85 3.85 -19.72
C GLU A 116 -21.21 4.36 -20.24
N PRO A 117 -22.34 3.88 -19.68
CA PRO A 117 -23.65 4.37 -20.08
C PRO A 117 -23.86 5.86 -19.80
N VAL A 118 -24.36 6.54 -20.82
CA VAL A 118 -24.85 7.92 -20.72
C VAL A 118 -26.27 7.91 -20.13
N ASP A 119 -26.53 8.83 -19.20
CA ASP A 119 -27.84 9.05 -18.55
C ASP A 119 -28.37 7.91 -17.65
N VAL A 120 -27.53 6.92 -17.31
CA VAL A 120 -27.87 5.89 -16.32
C VAL A 120 -27.13 6.17 -15.02
N LYS A 121 -27.85 6.09 -13.90
CA LYS A 121 -27.24 6.20 -12.57
C LYS A 121 -26.58 4.86 -12.19
N PRO A 122 -25.34 4.85 -11.68
CA PRO A 122 -24.74 3.61 -11.17
C PRO A 122 -25.59 3.02 -10.05
N CYS A 123 -25.65 1.69 -9.99
CA CYS A 123 -26.32 0.98 -8.91
C CYS A 123 -25.52 1.10 -7.60
N TRP A 124 -24.21 1.32 -7.72
CA TRP A 124 -23.31 1.55 -6.60
C TRP A 124 -22.16 2.49 -7.01
N GLU A 125 -21.78 3.39 -6.12
CA GLU A 125 -20.64 4.28 -6.29
C GLU A 125 -19.90 4.41 -4.96
N GLY A 126 -18.58 4.35 -5.01
CA GLY A 126 -17.72 4.44 -3.83
C GLY A 126 -16.25 4.44 -4.20
N THR A 127 -15.37 4.16 -3.23
CA THR A 127 -13.94 3.98 -3.46
C THR A 127 -13.60 2.52 -3.74
N ALA A 128 -12.45 2.25 -4.36
CA ALA A 128 -11.99 0.90 -4.62
C ALA A 128 -11.86 0.06 -3.33
N GLU A 129 -11.44 0.67 -2.22
CA GLU A 129 -11.40 -0.01 -0.91
C GLU A 129 -12.79 -0.46 -0.45
N GLN A 130 -13.81 0.39 -0.67
CA GLN A 130 -15.20 0.06 -0.31
C GLN A 130 -15.81 -1.03 -1.20
N VAL A 131 -15.34 -1.21 -2.44
CA VAL A 131 -15.77 -2.30 -3.33
C VAL A 131 -15.42 -3.65 -2.72
N GLU A 132 -14.19 -3.79 -2.25
CA GLU A 132 -13.67 -5.02 -1.65
C GLU A 132 -14.47 -5.43 -0.39
N GLU A 133 -14.85 -4.44 0.42
CA GLU A 133 -15.73 -4.63 1.58
C GLU A 133 -17.19 -4.93 1.20
N SER A 134 -17.66 -4.34 0.10
CA SER A 134 -19.06 -4.42 -0.37
C SER A 134 -19.29 -5.55 -1.38
N ASN A 135 -18.36 -6.49 -1.52
CA ASN A 135 -18.33 -7.48 -2.59
C ASN A 135 -19.65 -8.29 -2.71
N ALA A 136 -20.33 -8.55 -1.58
CA ALA A 136 -21.63 -9.22 -1.53
C ALA A 136 -22.80 -8.46 -2.18
N VAL A 137 -22.67 -7.15 -2.40
CA VAL A 137 -23.66 -6.31 -3.10
C VAL A 137 -23.45 -6.39 -4.62
N ILE A 138 -22.20 -6.49 -5.04
CA ILE A 138 -21.77 -6.43 -6.43
C ILE A 138 -21.91 -7.82 -7.10
N GLU A 139 -21.57 -8.91 -6.41
CA GLU A 139 -21.57 -10.26 -6.98
C GLU A 139 -22.95 -10.90 -7.28
N ARG A 140 -24.07 -10.24 -6.96
CA ARG A 140 -25.41 -10.85 -7.07
C ARG A 140 -26.01 -10.82 -8.47
N GLN A 141 -25.50 -9.97 -9.35
CA GLN A 141 -26.03 -9.75 -10.69
C GLN A 141 -24.89 -9.59 -11.69
N GLN A 142 -25.23 -9.59 -12.98
CA GLN A 142 -24.28 -9.19 -14.00
C GLN A 142 -23.97 -7.70 -13.84
N TRP A 143 -22.67 -7.37 -13.74
CA TRP A 143 -22.19 -6.02 -13.50
C TRP A 143 -20.96 -5.66 -14.33
N ASP A 144 -20.81 -4.35 -14.53
CA ASP A 144 -19.65 -3.71 -15.15
C ASP A 144 -19.23 -2.52 -14.30
N ALA A 145 -17.92 -2.37 -14.09
CA ALA A 145 -17.33 -1.34 -13.25
C ALA A 145 -16.53 -0.36 -14.10
N PHE A 146 -16.69 0.93 -13.80
CA PHE A 146 -16.02 2.03 -14.47
C PHE A 146 -15.33 2.95 -13.46
N ASP A 147 -14.22 3.56 -13.86
CA ASP A 147 -13.57 4.60 -13.06
C ASP A 147 -14.26 5.97 -13.21
N ALA A 148 -13.73 7.00 -12.54
CA ALA A 148 -14.27 8.35 -12.62
C ALA A 148 -14.24 8.95 -14.03
N GLN A 149 -13.34 8.48 -14.90
CA GLN A 149 -13.15 8.93 -16.27
C GLN A 149 -14.00 8.14 -17.27
N GLY A 150 -14.68 7.09 -16.82
CA GLY A 150 -15.50 6.21 -17.65
C GLY A 150 -14.71 5.11 -18.35
N ASN A 151 -13.50 4.82 -17.90
CA ASN A 151 -12.77 3.64 -18.36
C ASN A 151 -13.35 2.39 -17.71
N TRP A 152 -13.52 1.32 -18.51
CA TRP A 152 -13.97 0.03 -18.01
C TRP A 152 -12.84 -0.67 -17.24
N ILE A 153 -13.09 -1.00 -15.97
CA ILE A 153 -12.08 -1.47 -15.01
C ILE A 153 -12.38 -2.85 -14.42
N GLY A 154 -13.55 -3.41 -14.67
CA GLY A 154 -13.91 -4.76 -14.21
C GLY A 154 -15.30 -5.18 -14.69
N THR A 155 -15.55 -6.48 -14.64
CA THR A 155 -16.84 -7.05 -15.01
C THR A 155 -17.14 -8.34 -14.26
N SER A 156 -18.42 -8.64 -14.10
CA SER A 156 -18.89 -9.93 -13.58
C SER A 156 -18.72 -11.10 -14.53
N GLU A 157 -18.57 -10.82 -15.84
CA GLU A 157 -18.39 -11.86 -16.83
C GLU A 157 -17.01 -12.50 -16.67
N TYR A 158 -16.92 -13.81 -16.91
CA TYR A 158 -15.75 -14.67 -16.70
C TYR A 158 -15.45 -14.99 -15.22
#